data_AF-B6ATH6-F1
#
_entry.id   AF-B6ATH6-F1
#
_cell.length_a   1.000
_cell.length_b   1.000
_cell.length_c   1.000
_cell.angle_alpha   90.00
_cell.angle_beta   90.00
_cell.angle_gamma   90.00
#
_symmetry.space_group_name_H-M   'P 1'
#
loop_
_entity.id
_entity.type
_entity.pdbx_description
1 polymer ?
#
loop_
_entity_poly.entity_id
_entity_poly.type
_entity_poly.pdbx_seq_one_letter_code
_entity_poly.pdbx_strand_id
1 'polypeptide(L)'
;MKNISMILACIFLVCSSAYASSPEVKNVQYLLNQIGFNAGKEDGLYGNTTKKALVDFYASQGKIFDGSADQNEISDLILENSKFMPTKNKIKFANFYYTTKIQSCQAMGVRSFKDSYNIKKVEGLIGYDWPTDHDQNSNSRDVIHKNITQPIKFLLQATHNAISENDVASIDIATKLLVRIAEADTLYDSIGYIAVKQKPRCYANGDYRSKCWYHEYEFARGVFSNFMIAAIWLRAQLTPHEFELVDRYINKMYDKFIRPTEFKEQEQGLYQMANGGLSILIYASWMNDKDLAAEEIKFRFKELNRIIFLDGYIDNNSFRGVRSQWYHSYGLDIALGYIYIADLWGAETPETLHYKLVNSGKIANLAITDWQKFKSRKFTGPNRNALKGKEHAIKHTHQMAISIDKLMLIVTGVKLENDPIYLRKREYHAKDGIDDLIGFNANCI
;
A
#
# COMPACT_ATOMS: atom_id res chain seq x y z
N MET A 1 72.43 -32.36 -44.59
CA MET A 1 71.73 -31.13 -45.03
C MET A 1 70.69 -31.59 -46.05
N LYS A 2 69.38 -31.39 -45.97
CA LYS A 2 68.47 -30.63 -45.10
C LYS A 2 67.18 -31.48 -45.01
N ASN A 3 66.57 -31.42 -43.85
CA ASN A 3 65.31 -32.07 -43.47
C ASN A 3 64.20 -30.99 -43.47
N ILE A 4 62.94 -31.39 -43.65
CA ILE A 4 61.72 -30.74 -43.10
C ILE A 4 61.27 -29.45 -43.87
N SER A 5 60.01 -29.12 -44.15
CA SER A 5 58.70 -29.56 -43.64
C SER A 5 57.62 -29.34 -44.71
N MET A 6 56.67 -30.27 -44.79
CA MET A 6 55.35 -30.09 -45.39
C MET A 6 54.47 -29.36 -44.37
N ILE A 7 54.01 -28.15 -44.69
CA ILE A 7 53.13 -27.37 -43.81
C ILE A 7 51.70 -27.91 -43.94
N LEU A 8 51.24 -28.59 -42.89
CA LEU A 8 49.84 -28.92 -42.66
C LEU A 8 49.14 -27.64 -42.16
N ALA A 9 48.27 -27.04 -42.98
CA ALA A 9 47.36 -26.00 -42.53
C ALA A 9 46.19 -26.66 -41.79
N CYS A 10 46.34 -26.85 -40.47
CA CYS A 10 45.21 -27.14 -39.59
C CYS A 10 44.35 -25.86 -39.48
N ILE A 11 43.29 -25.80 -40.28
CA ILE A 11 42.16 -24.91 -40.04
C ILE A 11 41.52 -25.36 -38.73
N PHE A 12 41.84 -24.66 -37.63
CA PHE A 12 41.01 -24.69 -36.43
C PHE A 12 39.67 -24.06 -36.79
N LEU A 13 38.70 -24.90 -37.16
CA LEU A 13 37.29 -24.55 -37.08
C LEU A 13 36.97 -24.43 -35.59
N VAL A 14 37.21 -23.26 -35.01
CA VAL A 14 36.56 -22.89 -33.76
C VAL A 14 35.09 -22.77 -34.14
N CYS A 15 34.34 -23.86 -33.92
CA CYS A 15 32.90 -23.77 -33.75
C CYS A 15 32.67 -22.85 -32.55
N SER A 16 32.68 -21.54 -32.79
CA SER A 16 31.85 -20.64 -32.03
C SER A 16 30.43 -21.13 -32.29
N SER A 17 29.90 -21.94 -31.37
CA SER A 17 28.46 -22.08 -31.22
C SER A 17 27.96 -20.68 -30.95
N ALA A 18 27.69 -19.93 -32.03
CA ALA A 18 26.83 -18.78 -31.96
C ALA A 18 25.57 -19.32 -31.31
N TYR A 19 25.34 -18.97 -30.05
CA TYR A 19 24.08 -19.24 -29.39
C TYR A 19 23.02 -18.63 -30.31
N ALA A 20 22.35 -19.48 -31.08
CA ALA A 20 21.39 -19.01 -32.05
C ALA A 20 20.28 -18.34 -31.24
N SER A 21 19.99 -17.07 -31.54
CA SER A 21 18.90 -16.33 -30.92
C SER A 21 17.60 -17.11 -31.13
N SER A 22 16.98 -17.57 -30.04
CA SER A 22 15.69 -18.28 -30.06
C SER A 22 14.54 -17.30 -29.83
N PRO A 23 13.49 -17.30 -30.67
CA PRO A 23 12.26 -16.56 -30.41
C PRO A 23 11.59 -16.94 -29.08
N GLU A 24 11.64 -18.22 -28.69
CA GLU A 24 11.11 -18.73 -27.43
C GLU A 24 11.86 -18.14 -26.23
N VAL A 25 13.19 -18.18 -26.24
CA VAL A 25 14.02 -17.58 -25.19
C VAL A 25 13.76 -16.08 -25.09
N LYS A 26 13.59 -15.40 -26.23
CA LYS A 26 13.27 -13.97 -26.25
C LYS A 26 11.93 -13.68 -25.59
N ASN A 27 10.92 -14.53 -25.82
CA ASN A 27 9.61 -14.40 -25.18
C ASN A 27 9.69 -14.66 -23.67
N VAL A 28 10.44 -15.67 -23.25
CA VAL A 28 10.72 -15.94 -21.82
C VAL A 28 11.38 -14.74 -21.15
N GLN A 29 12.41 -14.16 -21.78
CA GLN A 29 13.08 -12.95 -21.27
C GLN A 29 12.09 -11.78 -21.12
N TYR A 30 11.27 -11.54 -22.14
CA TYR A 30 10.24 -10.49 -22.11
C TYR A 30 9.27 -10.71 -20.96
N LEU A 31 8.68 -11.90 -20.85
CA LEU A 31 7.69 -12.21 -19.81
C LEU A 31 8.29 -12.10 -18.40
N LEU A 32 9.49 -12.64 -18.16
CA LEU A 32 10.20 -12.51 -16.88
C LEU A 32 10.42 -11.05 -16.50
N ASN A 33 10.87 -10.22 -17.45
CA ASN A 33 11.06 -8.79 -17.23
C ASN A 33 9.73 -8.09 -16.90
N GLN A 34 8.62 -8.47 -17.53
CA GLN A 34 7.29 -7.92 -17.24
C GLN A 34 6.82 -8.20 -15.80
N ILE A 35 7.12 -9.39 -15.26
CA ILE A 35 6.76 -9.78 -13.89
C ILE A 35 7.89 -9.50 -12.87
N GLY A 36 8.92 -8.74 -13.27
CA GLY A 36 9.91 -8.17 -12.36
C GLY A 36 11.12 -9.06 -12.03
N PHE A 37 11.38 -10.11 -12.81
CA PHE A 37 12.65 -10.85 -12.76
C PHE A 37 13.60 -10.33 -13.84
N ASN A 38 14.83 -9.97 -13.44
CA ASN A 38 15.82 -9.47 -14.38
C ASN A 38 16.40 -10.60 -15.24
N ALA A 39 15.85 -10.79 -16.44
CA ALA A 39 16.34 -11.76 -17.43
C ALA A 39 17.41 -11.17 -18.36
N GLY A 40 17.81 -9.91 -18.17
CA GLY A 40 18.72 -9.19 -19.06
C GLY A 40 18.00 -8.68 -20.31
N LYS A 41 18.76 -8.48 -21.39
CA LYS A 41 18.23 -8.00 -22.67
C LYS A 41 17.40 -9.09 -23.34
N GLU A 42 16.29 -8.69 -23.96
CA GLU A 42 15.39 -9.57 -24.74
C GLU A 42 15.96 -9.86 -26.13
N ASP A 43 17.11 -10.54 -26.17
CA ASP A 43 17.87 -10.83 -27.39
C ASP A 43 17.79 -12.28 -27.86
N GLY A 44 17.05 -13.14 -27.14
CA GLY A 44 16.90 -14.56 -27.48
C GLY A 44 18.12 -15.41 -27.14
N LEU A 45 19.13 -14.85 -26.45
CA LEU A 45 20.32 -15.57 -26.03
C LEU A 45 20.13 -16.13 -24.61
N TYR A 46 20.17 -17.46 -24.48
CA TYR A 46 20.02 -18.11 -23.19
C TYR A 46 21.30 -18.03 -22.35
N GLY A 47 21.43 -16.94 -21.59
CA GLY A 47 22.57 -16.67 -20.71
C GLY A 47 22.31 -16.95 -19.23
N ASN A 48 23.36 -16.78 -18.41
CA ASN A 48 23.29 -16.96 -16.96
C ASN A 48 22.26 -16.05 -16.28
N THR A 49 22.03 -14.85 -16.81
CA THR A 49 21.02 -13.91 -16.30
C THR A 49 19.61 -14.46 -16.51
N THR A 50 19.27 -14.91 -17.73
CA THR A 50 17.98 -15.56 -18.03
C THR A 50 17.78 -16.81 -17.17
N LYS A 51 18.80 -17.67 -17.07
CA LYS A 51 18.76 -18.87 -16.23
C LYS A 51 18.50 -18.53 -14.77
N LYS A 52 19.17 -17.52 -14.22
CA LYS A 52 18.94 -17.07 -12.84
C LYS A 52 17.51 -16.55 -12.65
N ALA A 53 17.00 -15.78 -13.60
CA ALA A 53 15.63 -15.26 -13.54
C ALA A 53 14.59 -16.38 -13.51
N LEU A 54 14.76 -17.43 -14.31
CA LEU A 54 13.90 -18.62 -14.28
C LEU A 54 14.00 -19.36 -12.93
N VAL A 55 15.21 -19.57 -12.42
CA VAL A 55 15.40 -20.20 -11.10
C VAL A 55 14.70 -19.40 -10.00
N ASP A 56 14.86 -18.08 -9.99
CA ASP A 56 14.23 -17.20 -9.00
C ASP A 56 12.70 -17.19 -9.17
N PHE A 57 12.19 -17.20 -10.41
CA PHE A 57 10.76 -17.31 -10.72
C PHE A 57 10.17 -18.60 -10.18
N TYR A 58 10.70 -19.77 -10.57
CA TYR A 58 10.17 -21.06 -10.08
C TYR A 58 10.31 -21.19 -8.56
N ALA A 59 11.38 -20.69 -7.96
CA ALA A 59 11.52 -20.66 -6.51
C ALA A 59 10.43 -19.82 -5.82
N SER A 60 10.03 -18.68 -6.43
CA SER A 60 8.91 -17.87 -5.93
C SER A 60 7.56 -18.59 -6.00
N GLN A 61 7.43 -19.53 -6.93
CA GLN A 61 6.27 -20.40 -7.10
C GLN A 61 6.33 -21.67 -6.21
N GLY A 62 7.37 -21.82 -5.38
CA GLY A 62 7.61 -23.04 -4.60
C GLY A 62 7.96 -24.27 -5.45
N LYS A 63 8.41 -24.06 -6.69
CA LYS A 63 8.79 -25.08 -7.67
C LYS A 63 10.30 -25.07 -7.92
N ILE A 64 10.78 -26.10 -8.62
CA ILE A 64 12.17 -26.20 -9.09
C ILE A 64 12.16 -26.01 -10.60
N PHE A 65 13.02 -25.11 -11.08
CA PHE A 65 13.24 -24.92 -12.52
C PHE A 65 13.92 -26.16 -13.12
N ASP A 66 13.41 -26.64 -14.25
CA ASP A 66 13.86 -27.90 -14.88
C ASP A 66 15.14 -27.75 -15.72
N GLY A 67 15.56 -26.51 -16.01
CA GLY A 67 16.78 -26.18 -16.75
C GLY A 67 16.53 -25.72 -18.19
N SER A 68 15.31 -25.85 -18.71
CA SER A 68 14.93 -25.54 -20.10
C SER A 68 14.14 -24.23 -20.19
N ALA A 69 14.21 -23.53 -21.32
CA ALA A 69 13.40 -22.34 -21.55
C ALA A 69 12.53 -22.57 -22.77
N ASP A 70 11.44 -23.30 -22.58
CA ASP A 70 10.54 -23.75 -23.64
C ASP A 70 9.07 -23.33 -23.40
N GLN A 71 8.13 -24.01 -24.06
CA GLN A 71 6.71 -23.65 -24.04
C GLN A 71 6.06 -23.81 -22.66
N ASN A 72 6.60 -24.68 -21.80
CA ASN A 72 6.08 -24.84 -20.45
C ASN A 72 6.38 -23.59 -19.61
N GLU A 73 7.60 -23.06 -19.67
CA GLU A 73 7.99 -21.81 -18.99
C GLU A 73 7.17 -20.63 -19.50
N ILE A 74 6.96 -20.55 -20.81
CA ILE A 74 6.12 -19.50 -21.42
C ILE A 74 4.70 -19.57 -20.86
N SER A 75 4.13 -20.77 -20.75
CA SER A 75 2.77 -20.96 -20.24
C SER A 75 2.64 -20.56 -18.76
N ASP A 76 3.60 -20.99 -17.93
CA ASP A 76 3.66 -20.62 -16.51
C ASP A 76 3.81 -19.10 -16.33
N LEU A 77 4.68 -18.46 -17.12
CA LEU A 77 4.90 -17.02 -17.07
C LEU A 77 3.69 -16.22 -17.56
N ILE A 78 2.97 -16.68 -18.59
CA ILE A 78 1.73 -16.06 -19.06
C ILE A 78 0.67 -16.14 -17.97
N LEU A 79 0.53 -17.29 -17.32
CA LEU A 79 -0.42 -17.47 -16.22
C LEU A 79 -0.12 -16.53 -15.06
N GLU A 80 1.14 -16.46 -14.62
CA GLU A 80 1.58 -15.52 -13.59
C GLU A 80 1.31 -14.07 -14.00
N ASN A 81 1.71 -13.67 -15.20
CA ASN A 81 1.55 -12.30 -15.69
C ASN A 81 0.07 -11.90 -15.78
N SER A 82 -0.84 -12.84 -16.05
CA SER A 82 -2.28 -12.57 -16.09
C SER A 82 -2.84 -12.11 -14.74
N LYS A 83 -2.26 -12.56 -13.62
CA LYS A 83 -2.67 -12.18 -12.26
C LYS A 83 -2.30 -10.74 -11.92
N PHE A 84 -1.27 -10.19 -12.58
CA PHE A 84 -0.94 -8.77 -12.51
C PHE A 84 -1.94 -7.89 -13.26
N MET A 85 -2.87 -8.47 -14.00
CA MET A 85 -3.80 -7.76 -14.88
C MET A 85 -5.25 -8.23 -14.64
N PRO A 86 -5.79 -8.05 -13.42
CA PRO A 86 -7.18 -8.39 -13.16
C PRO A 86 -8.11 -7.59 -14.09
N THR A 87 -9.23 -8.21 -14.45
CA THR A 87 -10.25 -7.58 -15.29
C THR A 87 -11.47 -7.22 -14.46
N LYS A 88 -12.26 -6.24 -14.89
CA LYS A 88 -13.48 -5.81 -14.20
C LYS A 88 -14.47 -6.94 -13.89
N ASN A 89 -14.48 -7.99 -14.70
CA ASN A 89 -15.38 -9.15 -14.54
C ASN A 89 -15.02 -9.99 -13.30
N LYS A 90 -13.76 -9.93 -12.85
CA LYS A 90 -13.30 -10.56 -11.60
C LYS A 90 -13.68 -9.74 -10.38
N ILE A 91 -13.83 -8.42 -10.53
CA ILE A 91 -14.06 -7.49 -9.42
C ILE A 91 -15.49 -7.62 -8.86
N LYS A 92 -15.56 -7.88 -7.56
CA LYS A 92 -16.79 -7.89 -6.74
C LYS A 92 -16.55 -7.05 -5.48
N PHE A 93 -17.14 -5.87 -5.42
CA PHE A 93 -17.02 -5.01 -4.25
C PHE A 93 -17.65 -5.68 -3.02
N ALA A 94 -16.92 -5.67 -1.90
CA ALA A 94 -17.49 -6.00 -0.61
C ALA A 94 -18.41 -4.87 -0.13
N ASN A 95 -19.53 -5.23 0.52
CA ASN A 95 -20.55 -4.28 0.95
C ASN A 95 -20.02 -3.15 1.84
N PHE A 96 -19.00 -3.44 2.67
CA PHE A 96 -18.45 -2.51 3.66
C PHE A 96 -16.96 -2.21 3.40
N TYR A 97 -16.55 -2.16 2.13
CA TYR A 97 -15.17 -1.95 1.66
C TYR A 97 -14.21 -3.11 2.00
N TYR A 98 -14.02 -3.43 3.27
CA TYR A 98 -13.09 -4.46 3.75
C TYR A 98 -13.79 -5.73 4.28
N THR A 99 -15.12 -5.77 4.27
CA THR A 99 -15.90 -6.95 4.69
C THR A 99 -17.26 -7.00 4.01
N THR A 100 -17.83 -8.20 3.88
CA THR A 100 -19.20 -8.40 3.39
C THR A 100 -20.25 -8.12 4.48
N LYS A 101 -19.85 -8.21 5.75
CA LYS A 101 -20.70 -7.95 6.92
C LYS A 101 -19.88 -7.39 8.07
N ILE A 102 -20.32 -6.26 8.63
CA ILE A 102 -19.80 -5.73 9.89
C ILE A 102 -20.34 -6.57 11.06
N GLN A 103 -19.45 -6.99 11.96
CA GLN A 103 -19.76 -7.80 13.14
C GLN A 103 -19.19 -7.14 14.40
N SER A 104 -19.68 -7.56 15.57
CA SER A 104 -19.16 -7.05 16.84
C SER A 104 -17.67 -7.39 16.96
N CYS A 105 -16.86 -6.40 17.34
CA CYS A 105 -15.40 -6.54 17.37
C CYS A 105 -14.81 -5.79 18.56
N GLN A 106 -14.15 -6.51 19.47
CA GLN A 106 -13.49 -5.87 20.62
C GLN A 106 -12.36 -4.92 20.20
N ALA A 107 -11.62 -5.26 19.14
CA ALA A 107 -10.54 -4.43 18.63
C ALA A 107 -11.02 -3.12 18.01
N MET A 108 -12.31 -3.02 17.64
CA MET A 108 -12.90 -1.76 17.21
C MET A 108 -12.99 -0.79 18.38
N GLY A 109 -13.08 -1.24 19.64
CA GLY A 109 -13.27 -0.39 20.82
C GLY A 109 -14.73 -0.02 21.08
N VAL A 110 -14.98 0.85 22.06
CA VAL A 110 -16.31 0.98 22.71
C VAL A 110 -17.07 2.27 22.41
N ARG A 111 -16.59 3.12 21.49
CA ARG A 111 -17.29 4.40 21.20
C ARG A 111 -18.68 4.12 20.60
N SER A 112 -19.65 4.92 21.03
CA SER A 112 -21.07 4.79 20.65
C SER A 112 -21.72 6.16 20.59
N PHE A 113 -22.69 6.35 19.69
CA PHE A 113 -23.48 7.59 19.59
C PHE A 113 -24.56 7.73 20.66
N LYS A 114 -24.73 6.73 21.54
CA LYS A 114 -25.50 6.91 22.79
C LYS A 114 -24.86 7.93 23.73
N ASP A 115 -23.55 8.14 23.62
CA ASP A 115 -22.83 9.18 24.34
C ASP A 115 -22.73 10.47 23.51
N SER A 116 -23.38 11.52 24.00
CA SER A 116 -23.39 12.85 23.37
C SER A 116 -22.00 13.46 23.17
N TYR A 117 -20.99 13.04 23.95
CA TYR A 117 -19.60 13.48 23.73
C TYR A 117 -19.09 13.03 22.36
N ASN A 118 -19.39 11.79 21.96
CA ASN A 118 -18.94 11.27 20.67
C ASN A 118 -19.62 12.00 19.50
N ILE A 119 -20.91 12.33 19.64
CA ILE A 119 -21.64 13.15 18.67
C ILE A 119 -20.96 14.52 18.53
N LYS A 120 -20.76 15.23 19.64
CA LYS A 120 -20.13 16.57 19.65
C LYS A 120 -18.73 16.57 19.06
N LYS A 121 -17.98 15.48 19.25
CA LYS A 121 -16.64 15.33 18.65
C LYS A 121 -16.71 15.25 17.12
N VAL A 122 -17.66 14.50 16.56
CA VAL A 122 -17.87 14.46 15.11
C VAL A 122 -18.40 15.79 14.59
N GLU A 123 -19.34 16.42 15.30
CA GLU A 123 -19.88 17.73 14.91
C GLU A 123 -18.80 18.81 14.80
N GLY A 124 -17.76 18.75 15.63
CA GLY A 124 -16.62 19.68 15.55
C GLY A 124 -15.81 19.61 14.25
N LEU A 125 -15.99 18.58 13.42
CA LEU A 125 -15.38 18.49 12.10
C LEU A 125 -16.15 19.28 11.04
N ILE A 126 -17.46 19.47 11.22
CA ILE A 126 -18.36 20.00 10.19
C ILE A 126 -17.97 21.45 9.89
N GLY A 127 -17.53 21.71 8.65
CA GLY A 127 -17.06 23.04 8.23
C GLY A 127 -15.77 23.50 8.92
N TYR A 128 -14.96 22.59 9.47
CA TYR A 128 -13.73 22.93 10.17
C TYR A 128 -12.70 23.62 9.24
N ASP A 129 -12.20 24.79 9.63
CA ASP A 129 -11.18 25.57 8.91
C ASP A 129 -9.78 24.99 9.14
N TRP A 130 -9.51 23.87 8.47
CA TRP A 130 -8.20 23.23 8.47
C TRP A 130 -7.07 24.08 7.87
N PRO A 131 -7.27 24.83 6.77
CA PRO A 131 -6.23 25.69 6.23
C PRO A 131 -5.67 26.67 7.26
N THR A 132 -6.54 27.34 8.02
CA THR A 132 -6.13 28.30 9.06
C THR A 132 -5.49 27.59 10.25
N ASP A 133 -6.07 26.49 10.75
CA ASP A 133 -5.49 25.73 11.86
C ASP A 133 -4.09 25.20 11.52
N HIS A 134 -3.93 24.62 10.33
CA HIS A 134 -2.65 24.14 9.84
C HIS A 134 -1.62 25.27 9.70
N ASP A 135 -2.01 26.42 9.14
CA ASP A 135 -1.13 27.58 9.00
C ASP A 135 -0.62 28.11 10.34
N GLN A 136 -1.48 28.16 11.35
CA GLN A 136 -1.16 28.73 12.65
C GLN A 136 -0.38 27.76 13.56
N ASN A 137 -0.68 26.46 13.46
CA ASN A 137 -0.25 25.49 14.47
C ASN A 137 0.73 24.43 13.95
N SER A 138 0.95 24.33 12.63
CA SER A 138 1.79 23.27 12.03
C SER A 138 3.00 23.79 11.26
N ASN A 139 3.99 22.92 11.07
CA ASN A 139 5.18 23.18 10.26
C ASN A 139 5.67 21.90 9.55
N SER A 140 6.85 21.95 8.93
CA SER A 140 7.44 20.82 8.19
C SER A 140 7.81 19.62 9.06
N ARG A 141 8.01 19.81 10.37
CA ARG A 141 8.32 18.71 11.30
C ARG A 141 7.13 18.29 12.14
N ASP A 142 6.42 19.26 12.69
CA ASP A 142 5.37 19.06 13.68
C ASP A 142 4.03 19.45 13.06
N VAL A 143 3.14 18.46 12.86
CA VAL A 143 1.80 18.68 12.28
C VAL A 143 0.74 18.43 13.35
N ILE A 144 -0.07 19.45 13.63
CA ILE A 144 -1.14 19.39 14.62
C ILE A 144 -2.45 19.03 13.92
N HIS A 145 -2.64 17.74 13.62
CA HIS A 145 -3.76 17.24 12.79
C HIS A 145 -4.92 16.63 13.58
N LYS A 146 -4.84 16.59 14.91
CA LYS A 146 -5.81 15.86 15.75
C LYS A 146 -7.24 16.42 15.63
N ASN A 147 -7.37 17.71 15.34
CA ASN A 147 -8.65 18.38 15.18
C ASN A 147 -9.47 17.84 14.00
N ILE A 148 -8.83 17.31 12.96
CA ILE A 148 -9.52 16.69 11.82
C ILE A 148 -9.49 15.16 11.86
N THR A 149 -8.38 14.58 12.34
CA THR A 149 -8.20 13.12 12.35
C THR A 149 -8.97 12.42 13.47
N GLN A 150 -9.12 13.03 14.66
CA GLN A 150 -9.88 12.38 15.73
C GLN A 150 -11.39 12.34 15.44
N PRO A 151 -12.06 13.44 15.05
CA PRO A 151 -13.49 13.39 14.75
C PRO A 151 -13.88 12.33 13.71
N ILE A 152 -13.11 12.19 12.62
CA ILE A 152 -13.45 11.20 11.59
C ILE A 152 -13.28 9.76 12.10
N LYS A 153 -12.32 9.50 12.99
CA LYS A 153 -12.18 8.19 13.66
C LYS A 153 -13.32 7.91 14.62
N PHE A 154 -13.82 8.93 15.30
CA PHE A 154 -14.98 8.80 16.17
C PHE A 154 -16.22 8.43 15.34
N LEU A 155 -16.40 9.07 14.18
CA LEU A 155 -17.43 8.70 13.22
C LEU A 155 -17.31 7.22 12.84
N LEU A 156 -16.14 6.80 12.32
CA LEU A 156 -15.94 5.41 11.90
C LEU A 156 -16.22 4.41 13.04
N GLN A 157 -15.57 4.55 14.18
CA GLN A 157 -15.69 3.59 15.28
C GLN A 157 -17.13 3.48 15.80
N ALA A 158 -17.81 4.62 16.03
CA ALA A 158 -19.16 4.62 16.53
C ALA A 158 -20.17 4.10 15.48
N THR A 159 -19.96 4.40 14.20
CA THR A 159 -20.76 3.83 13.10
C THR A 159 -20.59 2.33 12.98
N HIS A 160 -19.35 1.82 13.03
CA HIS A 160 -19.09 0.38 13.00
C HIS A 160 -19.84 -0.33 14.14
N ASN A 161 -19.70 0.18 15.36
CA ASN A 161 -20.37 -0.41 16.53
C ASN A 161 -21.90 -0.36 16.40
N ALA A 162 -22.46 0.77 15.97
CA ALA A 162 -23.89 0.92 15.74
C ALA A 162 -24.44 -0.11 14.72
N ILE A 163 -23.73 -0.30 13.60
CA ILE A 163 -24.09 -1.31 12.59
C ILE A 163 -24.01 -2.72 13.18
N SER A 164 -22.92 -3.03 13.90
CA SER A 164 -22.71 -4.37 14.48
C SER A 164 -23.75 -4.76 15.53
N GLU A 165 -24.27 -3.76 16.25
CA GLU A 165 -25.28 -3.91 17.31
C GLU A 165 -26.71 -3.81 16.77
N ASN A 166 -26.90 -3.49 15.49
CA ASN A 166 -28.19 -3.10 14.89
C ASN A 166 -28.88 -1.94 15.66
N ASP A 167 -28.10 -0.99 16.15
CA ASP A 167 -28.60 0.19 16.85
C ASP A 167 -29.10 1.24 15.85
N VAL A 168 -30.37 1.12 15.46
CA VAL A 168 -31.02 1.99 14.47
C VAL A 168 -30.90 3.48 14.81
N ALA A 169 -31.00 3.85 16.10
CA ALA A 169 -30.90 5.25 16.51
C ALA A 169 -29.48 5.81 16.30
N SER A 170 -28.45 5.04 16.68
CA SER A 170 -27.06 5.44 16.43
C SER A 170 -26.70 5.44 14.94
N ILE A 171 -27.30 4.54 14.14
CA ILE A 171 -27.14 4.54 12.68
C ILE A 171 -27.74 5.81 12.06
N ASP A 172 -28.94 6.22 12.46
CA ASP A 172 -29.57 7.48 12.00
C ASP A 172 -28.72 8.71 12.37
N ILE A 173 -28.18 8.76 13.59
CA ILE A 173 -27.24 9.83 14.00
C ILE A 173 -26.00 9.85 13.11
N ALA A 174 -25.41 8.68 12.85
CA ALA A 174 -24.23 8.55 12.00
C ALA A 174 -24.51 9.06 10.57
N THR A 175 -25.64 8.67 9.98
CA THR A 175 -26.07 9.11 8.64
C THR A 175 -26.24 10.62 8.60
N LYS A 176 -26.90 11.24 9.58
CA LYS A 176 -27.07 12.69 9.66
C LYS A 176 -25.75 13.44 9.79
N LEU A 177 -24.81 12.92 10.59
CA LEU A 177 -23.48 13.50 10.73
C LEU A 177 -22.69 13.42 9.41
N LEU A 178 -22.75 12.27 8.72
CA LEU A 178 -22.13 12.08 7.40
C LEU A 178 -22.67 13.10 6.37
N VAL A 179 -23.99 13.26 6.30
CA VAL A 179 -24.64 14.21 5.38
C VAL A 179 -24.23 15.64 5.69
N ARG A 180 -24.27 16.05 6.97
CA ARG A 180 -23.86 17.42 7.37
C ARG A 180 -22.41 17.73 7.06
N ILE A 181 -21.50 16.75 7.17
CA ILE A 181 -20.09 16.92 6.76
C ILE A 181 -20.02 17.23 5.26
N ALA A 182 -20.77 16.49 4.44
CA ALA A 182 -20.83 16.68 2.99
C ALA A 182 -21.48 18.01 2.60
N GLU A 183 -22.60 18.38 3.22
CA GLU A 183 -23.32 19.64 2.97
C GLU A 183 -22.47 20.88 3.30
N ALA A 184 -21.64 20.78 4.34
CA ALA A 184 -20.76 21.87 4.75
C ALA A 184 -19.48 22.00 3.91
N ASP A 185 -19.29 21.16 2.88
CA ASP A 185 -18.08 21.12 2.07
C ASP A 185 -16.81 20.98 2.90
N THR A 186 -16.93 20.23 4.00
CA THR A 186 -15.91 20.13 5.04
C THR A 186 -14.54 19.77 4.46
N LEU A 187 -13.51 20.57 4.78
CA LEU A 187 -12.12 20.44 4.27
C LEU A 187 -11.93 20.66 2.76
N TYR A 188 -12.98 20.94 1.97
CA TYR A 188 -12.81 21.20 0.54
C TYR A 188 -11.98 22.45 0.25
N ASP A 189 -11.93 23.41 1.17
CA ASP A 189 -11.10 24.61 1.13
C ASP A 189 -9.59 24.35 1.25
N SER A 190 -9.19 23.19 1.79
CA SER A 190 -7.79 22.74 1.89
C SER A 190 -7.06 22.78 0.55
N ILE A 191 -5.75 23.02 0.58
CA ILE A 191 -4.94 23.04 -0.64
C ILE A 191 -4.98 21.69 -1.38
N GLY A 192 -5.30 21.72 -2.68
CA GLY A 192 -5.31 20.53 -3.54
C GLY A 192 -3.92 20.20 -4.11
N TYR A 193 -3.72 18.97 -4.60
CA TYR A 193 -2.41 18.48 -5.03
C TYR A 193 -1.76 19.36 -6.12
N ILE A 194 -2.54 19.82 -7.10
CA ILE A 194 -2.05 20.67 -8.19
C ILE A 194 -1.47 21.98 -7.65
N ALA A 195 -2.14 22.59 -6.67
CA ALA A 195 -1.69 23.82 -6.04
C ALA A 195 -0.45 23.59 -5.14
N VAL A 196 -0.38 22.45 -4.44
CA VAL A 196 0.81 22.09 -3.63
C VAL A 196 2.08 22.05 -4.48
N LYS A 197 2.00 21.57 -5.73
CA LYS A 197 3.18 21.53 -6.63
C LYS A 197 3.78 22.90 -6.94
N GLN A 198 3.00 23.98 -6.76
CA GLN A 198 3.44 25.35 -6.97
C GLN A 198 3.99 26.02 -5.69
N LYS A 199 4.00 25.30 -4.56
CA LYS A 199 4.48 25.79 -3.28
C LYS A 199 5.90 25.30 -2.98
N PRO A 200 6.65 25.98 -2.08
CA PRO A 200 7.91 25.45 -1.57
C PRO A 200 7.74 24.05 -0.99
N ARG A 201 8.78 23.22 -1.13
CA ARG A 201 8.84 21.92 -0.47
C ARG A 201 8.93 22.11 1.04
N CYS A 202 8.45 21.10 1.77
CA CYS A 202 8.66 21.00 3.20
C CYS A 202 10.16 21.01 3.51
N TYR A 203 10.54 21.54 4.67
CA TYR A 203 11.93 21.84 5.01
C TYR A 203 12.56 22.80 4.00
N ALA A 204 11.82 23.83 3.57
CA ALA A 204 12.32 24.86 2.67
C ALA A 204 13.61 25.46 3.26
N ASN A 205 14.68 25.49 2.45
CA ASN A 205 16.01 25.93 2.87
C ASN A 205 16.61 25.13 4.05
N GLY A 206 16.15 23.89 4.27
CA GLY A 206 16.58 23.06 5.40
C GLY A 206 15.94 23.45 6.75
N ASP A 207 14.98 24.37 6.76
CA ASP A 207 14.32 24.82 7.99
C ASP A 207 13.12 23.93 8.34
N TYR A 208 13.22 23.21 9.45
CA TYR A 208 12.14 22.36 9.95
C TYR A 208 10.89 23.15 10.37
N ARG A 209 11.02 24.45 10.68
CA ARG A 209 9.91 25.34 11.05
C ARG A 209 9.16 25.90 9.85
N SER A 210 9.69 25.75 8.64
CA SER A 210 9.03 26.23 7.42
C SER A 210 7.66 25.57 7.23
N LYS A 211 6.72 26.31 6.62
CA LYS A 211 5.40 25.77 6.27
C LYS A 211 5.53 24.63 5.26
N CYS A 212 4.72 23.59 5.44
CA CYS A 212 4.64 22.44 4.56
C CYS A 212 3.22 22.29 4.03
N TRP A 213 2.93 22.89 2.87
CA TRP A 213 1.62 22.79 2.22
C TRP A 213 1.25 21.35 1.83
N TYR A 214 2.23 20.46 1.68
CA TYR A 214 1.94 19.06 1.43
C TYR A 214 1.24 18.39 2.62
N HIS A 215 1.59 18.73 3.87
CA HIS A 215 0.93 18.17 5.04
C HIS A 215 -0.54 18.61 5.13
N GLU A 216 -0.84 19.88 4.85
CA GLU A 216 -2.22 20.37 4.76
C GLU A 216 -3.07 19.49 3.82
N TYR A 217 -2.57 19.27 2.61
CA TYR A 217 -3.16 18.39 1.60
C TYR A 217 -3.25 16.93 2.05
N GLU A 218 -2.16 16.37 2.59
CA GLU A 218 -2.04 14.95 2.92
C GLU A 218 -3.05 14.54 3.99
N PHE A 219 -3.17 15.33 5.06
CA PHE A 219 -4.11 15.03 6.13
C PHE A 219 -5.57 15.25 5.71
N ALA A 220 -5.87 16.27 4.90
CA ALA A 220 -7.20 16.45 4.33
C ALA A 220 -7.61 15.27 3.44
N ARG A 221 -6.71 14.79 2.57
CA ARG A 221 -6.93 13.59 1.73
C ARG A 221 -7.15 12.33 2.57
N GLY A 222 -6.39 12.17 3.66
CA GLY A 222 -6.54 11.05 4.59
C GLY A 222 -7.91 11.05 5.28
N VAL A 223 -8.34 12.20 5.80
CA VAL A 223 -9.68 12.37 6.40
C VAL A 223 -10.78 12.11 5.38
N PHE A 224 -10.62 12.62 4.15
CA PHE A 224 -11.56 12.34 3.05
C PHE A 224 -11.65 10.85 2.72
N SER A 225 -10.53 10.11 2.73
CA SER A 225 -10.54 8.66 2.50
C SER A 225 -11.38 7.95 3.59
N ASN A 226 -11.21 8.33 4.85
CA ASN A 226 -11.99 7.81 5.97
C ASN A 226 -13.49 8.20 5.87
N PHE A 227 -13.80 9.40 5.37
CA PHE A 227 -15.17 9.81 5.09
C PHE A 227 -15.84 8.89 4.07
N MET A 228 -15.16 8.56 2.96
CA MET A 228 -15.73 7.66 1.95
C MET A 228 -15.99 6.24 2.51
N ILE A 229 -15.17 5.77 3.45
CA ILE A 229 -15.40 4.48 4.14
C ILE A 229 -16.69 4.53 4.95
N ALA A 230 -16.90 5.59 5.73
CA ALA A 230 -18.16 5.79 6.46
C ALA A 230 -19.36 5.88 5.50
N ALA A 231 -19.20 6.57 4.36
CA ALA A 231 -20.23 6.68 3.34
C ALA A 231 -20.61 5.32 2.73
N ILE A 232 -19.63 4.45 2.45
CA ILE A 232 -19.90 3.08 1.99
C ILE A 232 -20.71 2.32 3.04
N TRP A 233 -20.32 2.39 4.32
CA TRP A 233 -21.02 1.66 5.39
C TRP A 233 -22.47 2.11 5.61
N LEU A 234 -22.75 3.39 5.38
CA LEU A 234 -24.06 4.00 5.58
C LEU A 234 -24.86 4.14 4.28
N ARG A 235 -24.34 3.69 3.13
CA ARG A 235 -24.93 3.93 1.81
C ARG A 235 -26.41 3.55 1.72
N ALA A 236 -26.77 2.40 2.29
CA ALA A 236 -28.15 1.90 2.27
C ALA A 236 -29.13 2.70 3.14
N GLN A 237 -28.63 3.59 4.00
CA GLN A 237 -29.43 4.43 4.90
C GLN A 237 -29.75 5.80 4.31
N LEU A 238 -29.05 6.21 3.24
CA LEU A 238 -29.24 7.51 2.62
C LEU A 238 -30.54 7.53 1.82
N THR A 239 -31.35 8.56 2.03
CA THR A 239 -32.43 8.90 1.09
C THR A 239 -31.84 9.32 -0.27
N PRO A 240 -32.62 9.33 -1.36
CA PRO A 240 -32.13 9.78 -2.66
C PRO A 240 -31.49 11.18 -2.63
N HIS A 241 -32.08 12.12 -1.89
CA HIS A 241 -31.55 13.47 -1.77
C HIS A 241 -30.23 13.51 -0.98
N GLU A 242 -30.15 12.82 0.16
CA GLU A 242 -28.92 12.72 0.95
C GLU A 242 -27.80 12.03 0.17
N PHE A 243 -28.14 11.00 -0.62
CA PHE A 243 -27.20 10.35 -1.52
C PHE A 243 -26.62 11.34 -2.53
N GLU A 244 -27.45 12.16 -3.19
CA GLU A 244 -26.99 13.17 -4.14
C GLU A 244 -26.04 14.21 -3.50
N LEU A 245 -26.30 14.62 -2.25
CA LEU A 245 -25.44 15.54 -1.51
C LEU A 245 -24.08 14.91 -1.21
N VAL A 246 -24.08 13.69 -0.66
CA VAL A 246 -22.86 12.93 -0.34
C VAL A 246 -22.07 12.61 -1.62
N ASP A 247 -22.76 12.19 -2.68
CA ASP A 247 -22.14 11.86 -3.97
C ASP A 247 -21.47 13.08 -4.61
N ARG A 248 -22.15 14.23 -4.64
CA ARG A 248 -21.56 15.48 -5.15
C ARG A 248 -20.32 15.89 -4.37
N TYR A 249 -20.36 15.74 -3.05
CA TYR A 249 -19.21 16.03 -2.19
C TYR A 249 -18.04 15.07 -2.45
N ILE A 250 -18.30 13.75 -2.55
CA ILE A 250 -17.28 12.75 -2.85
C ILE A 250 -16.63 13.02 -4.21
N ASN A 251 -17.41 13.28 -5.26
CA ASN A 251 -16.88 13.54 -6.60
C ASN A 251 -15.93 14.76 -6.63
N LYS A 252 -16.34 15.90 -6.07
CA LYS A 252 -15.47 17.10 -6.09
C LYS A 252 -14.22 16.96 -5.22
N MET A 253 -14.33 16.25 -4.10
CA MET A 253 -13.17 15.94 -3.24
C MET A 253 -12.21 14.99 -3.96
N TYR A 254 -12.73 13.96 -4.64
CA TYR A 254 -11.93 13.05 -5.44
C TYR A 254 -11.15 13.78 -6.54
N ASP A 255 -11.83 14.64 -7.31
CA ASP A 255 -11.23 15.44 -8.38
C ASP A 255 -10.10 16.34 -7.90
N LYS A 256 -10.20 16.88 -6.68
CA LYS A 256 -9.21 17.79 -6.12
C LYS A 256 -8.06 17.08 -5.39
N PHE A 257 -8.36 16.00 -4.67
CA PHE A 257 -7.43 15.40 -3.70
C PHE A 257 -6.87 14.03 -4.10
N ILE A 258 -7.53 13.27 -4.97
CA ILE A 258 -7.10 11.89 -5.32
C ILE A 258 -6.75 11.81 -6.81
N ARG A 259 -7.64 12.26 -7.70
CA ARG A 259 -7.48 12.20 -9.16
C ARG A 259 -6.16 12.76 -9.68
N PRO A 260 -5.63 13.89 -9.16
CA PRO A 260 -4.35 14.41 -9.63
C PRO A 260 -3.12 13.51 -9.35
N THR A 261 -3.29 12.47 -8.53
CA THR A 261 -2.26 11.51 -8.17
C THR A 261 -2.60 10.06 -8.54
N GLU A 262 -3.74 9.83 -9.20
CA GLU A 262 -4.10 8.52 -9.76
C GLU A 262 -2.98 7.99 -10.65
N PHE A 263 -2.62 6.72 -10.44
CA PHE A 263 -1.60 6.00 -11.22
C PHE A 263 -0.26 6.73 -11.35
N LYS A 264 0.02 7.68 -10.44
CA LYS A 264 1.31 8.34 -10.40
C LYS A 264 2.34 7.37 -9.84
N GLU A 265 3.31 7.01 -10.66
CA GLU A 265 4.39 6.11 -10.27
C GLU A 265 5.16 6.65 -9.06
N GLN A 266 5.27 5.85 -8.00
CA GLN A 266 6.18 6.08 -6.89
C GLN A 266 7.39 5.19 -7.04
N GLU A 267 8.52 5.76 -7.48
CA GLU A 267 9.74 4.98 -7.71
C GLU A 267 10.22 4.22 -6.46
N GLN A 268 9.95 4.74 -5.26
CA GLN A 268 10.43 4.12 -4.02
C GLN A 268 9.45 4.31 -2.86
N GLY A 269 9.37 3.28 -2.03
CA GLY A 269 8.63 3.29 -0.77
C GLY A 269 7.12 3.18 -0.91
N LEU A 270 6.51 2.84 0.22
CA LEU A 270 5.07 2.68 0.36
C LEU A 270 4.59 3.44 1.58
N TYR A 271 3.59 4.29 1.36
CA TYR A 271 3.01 5.20 2.34
C TYR A 271 1.50 5.07 2.42
N GLN A 272 0.92 5.76 3.40
CA GLN A 272 -0.48 5.68 3.80
C GLN A 272 -1.45 5.50 2.62
N MET A 273 -2.44 4.62 2.82
CA MET A 273 -3.43 4.22 1.81
C MET A 273 -2.80 3.65 0.54
N ALA A 274 -1.69 2.92 0.66
CA ALA A 274 -0.91 2.39 -0.46
C ALA A 274 -0.58 3.46 -1.51
N ASN A 275 0.06 4.55 -1.06
CA ASN A 275 0.33 5.75 -1.86
C ASN A 275 -0.93 6.41 -2.47
N GLY A 276 -2.10 6.21 -1.85
CA GLY A 276 -3.41 6.68 -2.33
C GLY A 276 -4.22 5.61 -3.07
N GLY A 277 -3.65 4.44 -3.35
CA GLY A 277 -4.33 3.35 -4.03
C GLY A 277 -5.57 2.82 -3.31
N LEU A 278 -5.53 2.68 -1.98
CA LEU A 278 -6.71 2.28 -1.21
C LEU A 278 -7.81 3.34 -1.31
N SER A 279 -7.46 4.63 -1.31
CA SER A 279 -8.42 5.72 -1.51
C SER A 279 -9.10 5.67 -2.88
N ILE A 280 -8.36 5.26 -3.92
CA ILE A 280 -8.92 5.03 -5.27
C ILE A 280 -9.87 3.84 -5.26
N LEU A 281 -9.51 2.73 -4.61
CA LEU A 281 -10.39 1.56 -4.49
C LEU A 281 -11.68 1.89 -3.75
N ILE A 282 -11.59 2.62 -2.62
CA ILE A 282 -12.75 3.09 -1.86
C ILE A 282 -13.68 3.91 -2.76
N TYR A 283 -13.14 4.87 -3.52
CA TYR A 283 -13.93 5.66 -4.46
C TYR A 283 -14.54 4.80 -5.58
N ALA A 284 -13.78 3.87 -6.15
CA ALA A 284 -14.28 2.95 -7.17
C ALA A 284 -15.47 2.11 -6.65
N SER A 285 -15.42 1.67 -5.39
CA SER A 285 -16.54 0.99 -4.73
C SER A 285 -17.76 1.90 -4.56
N TRP A 286 -17.57 3.17 -4.16
CA TRP A 286 -18.65 4.14 -4.08
C TRP A 286 -19.31 4.36 -5.45
N MET A 287 -18.52 4.55 -6.50
CA MET A 287 -19.02 4.75 -7.86
C MET A 287 -19.52 3.47 -8.54
N ASN A 288 -19.31 2.30 -7.92
CA ASN A 288 -19.48 0.99 -8.55
C ASN A 288 -18.69 0.86 -9.87
N ASP A 289 -17.52 1.48 -9.93
CA ASP A 289 -16.64 1.53 -11.09
C ASP A 289 -15.61 0.39 -11.03
N LYS A 290 -15.98 -0.74 -11.61
CA LYS A 290 -15.12 -1.93 -11.65
C LYS A 290 -13.95 -1.80 -12.61
N ASP A 291 -14.05 -0.92 -13.60
CA ASP A 291 -12.95 -0.64 -14.54
C ASP A 291 -11.84 0.09 -13.78
N LEU A 292 -12.18 1.17 -13.06
CA LEU A 292 -11.23 1.90 -12.20
C LEU A 292 -10.59 1.00 -11.14
N ALA A 293 -11.37 0.14 -10.48
CA ALA A 293 -10.84 -0.79 -9.49
C ALA A 293 -9.83 -1.78 -10.09
N ALA A 294 -10.14 -2.36 -11.26
CA ALA A 294 -9.24 -3.28 -11.95
C ALA A 294 -7.94 -2.59 -12.41
N GLU A 295 -8.04 -1.35 -12.89
CA GLU A 295 -6.88 -0.54 -13.28
C GLU A 295 -5.97 -0.18 -12.09
N GLU A 296 -6.55 0.20 -10.95
CA GLU A 296 -5.78 0.46 -9.73
C GLU A 296 -5.11 -0.79 -9.18
N ILE A 297 -5.79 -1.94 -9.15
CA ILE A 297 -5.17 -3.19 -8.70
C ILE A 297 -4.02 -3.59 -9.63
N LYS A 298 -4.22 -3.52 -10.95
CA LYS A 298 -3.16 -3.75 -11.95
C LYS A 298 -1.97 -2.83 -11.70
N PHE A 299 -2.22 -1.53 -11.52
CA PHE A 299 -1.18 -0.54 -11.28
C PHE A 299 -0.43 -0.85 -9.98
N ARG A 300 -1.15 -1.05 -8.87
CA ARG A 300 -0.55 -1.25 -7.56
C ARG A 300 0.16 -2.58 -7.43
N PHE A 301 -0.33 -3.66 -8.03
CA PHE A 301 0.37 -4.94 -8.05
C PHE A 301 1.74 -4.81 -8.72
N LYS A 302 1.82 -4.10 -9.85
CA LYS A 302 3.09 -3.81 -10.52
C LYS A 302 4.01 -2.94 -9.65
N GLU A 303 3.46 -1.92 -9.01
CA GLU A 303 4.24 -1.06 -8.11
C GLU A 303 4.79 -1.85 -6.91
N LEU A 304 3.94 -2.59 -6.19
CA LEU A 304 4.32 -3.42 -5.05
C LEU A 304 5.37 -4.45 -5.44
N ASN A 305 5.19 -5.13 -6.57
CA ASN A 305 6.15 -6.12 -7.06
C ASN A 305 7.50 -5.48 -7.41
N ARG A 306 7.52 -4.22 -7.84
CA ARG A 306 8.76 -3.48 -8.12
C ARG A 306 9.47 -3.03 -6.84
N ILE A 307 8.73 -2.48 -5.86
CA ILE A 307 9.32 -1.89 -4.65
C ILE A 307 9.62 -2.92 -3.54
N ILE A 308 8.98 -4.08 -3.55
CA ILE A 308 9.29 -5.18 -2.63
C ILE A 308 10.27 -6.12 -3.33
N PHE A 309 11.49 -6.21 -2.80
CA PHE A 309 12.52 -7.08 -3.36
C PHE A 309 12.22 -8.55 -3.08
N LEU A 310 12.83 -9.46 -3.86
CA LEU A 310 12.68 -10.92 -3.69
C LEU A 310 13.05 -11.40 -2.29
N ASP A 311 14.02 -10.74 -1.64
CA ASP A 311 14.45 -11.03 -0.27
C ASP A 311 13.53 -10.43 0.81
N GLY A 312 12.44 -9.77 0.41
CA GLY A 312 11.42 -9.19 1.28
C GLY A 312 11.71 -7.75 1.72
N TYR A 313 12.89 -7.18 1.45
CA TYR A 313 13.14 -5.78 1.79
C TYR A 313 12.33 -4.86 0.87
N ILE A 314 11.64 -3.89 1.47
CA ILE A 314 10.90 -2.82 0.78
C ILE A 314 11.84 -1.65 0.49
N ASP A 315 11.95 -1.24 -0.78
CA ASP A 315 12.74 -0.10 -1.24
C ASP A 315 12.36 1.16 -0.45
N ASN A 316 13.37 1.97 -0.12
CA ASN A 316 13.35 3.11 0.78
C ASN A 316 12.91 2.76 2.22
N ASN A 317 11.73 2.19 2.45
CA ASN A 317 11.17 1.87 3.78
C ASN A 317 12.13 1.04 4.65
N SER A 318 12.74 -0.02 4.10
CA SER A 318 13.64 -0.89 4.87
C SER A 318 15.03 -0.30 5.04
N PHE A 319 15.34 0.80 4.34
CA PHE A 319 16.67 1.38 4.27
C PHE A 319 16.76 2.76 4.93
N ARG A 320 15.79 3.13 5.78
CA ARG A 320 15.72 4.42 6.51
C ARG A 320 16.73 4.58 7.66
N GLY A 321 17.90 3.96 7.56
CA GLY A 321 18.96 4.05 8.57
C GLY A 321 18.54 3.44 9.91
N VAL A 322 18.54 4.23 10.98
CA VAL A 322 18.16 3.78 12.33
C VAL A 322 16.65 3.60 12.53
N ARG A 323 15.82 4.01 11.55
CA ARG A 323 14.36 3.82 11.54
C ARG A 323 13.90 2.68 10.61
N SER A 324 14.82 1.85 10.14
CA SER A 324 14.53 0.80 9.16
C SER A 324 13.46 -0.20 9.62
N GLN A 325 13.46 -0.71 10.87
CA GLN A 325 12.40 -1.63 11.37
C GLN A 325 11.04 -0.95 11.35
N TRP A 326 11.00 0.28 11.84
CA TRP A 326 9.79 1.08 11.95
C TRP A 326 9.16 1.35 10.57
N TYR A 327 9.95 1.78 9.59
CA TYR A 327 9.42 2.03 8.25
C TYR A 327 9.18 0.75 7.43
N HIS A 328 9.94 -0.32 7.68
CA HIS A 328 9.69 -1.61 7.04
C HIS A 328 8.32 -2.15 7.44
N SER A 329 8.03 -2.23 8.75
CA SER A 329 6.73 -2.68 9.26
C SER A 329 5.57 -1.75 8.83
N TYR A 330 5.81 -0.44 8.77
CA TYR A 330 4.85 0.51 8.21
C TYR A 330 4.49 0.21 6.75
N GLY A 331 5.49 -0.02 5.89
CA GLY A 331 5.24 -0.36 4.49
C GLY A 331 4.60 -1.75 4.35
N LEU A 332 5.02 -2.71 5.17
CA LEU A 332 4.47 -4.07 5.14
C LEU A 332 2.98 -4.09 5.48
N ASP A 333 2.56 -3.44 6.56
CA ASP A 333 1.15 -3.33 6.94
C ASP A 333 0.27 -2.80 5.81
N ILE A 334 0.74 -1.73 5.16
CA ILE A 334 0.03 -1.10 4.03
C ILE A 334 -0.05 -2.04 2.83
N ALA A 335 1.05 -2.72 2.48
CA ALA A 335 1.06 -3.67 1.37
C ALA A 335 0.08 -4.83 1.63
N LEU A 336 0.08 -5.38 2.84
CA LEU A 336 -0.80 -6.48 3.22
C LEU A 336 -2.27 -6.04 3.25
N GLY A 337 -2.57 -4.84 3.76
CA GLY A 337 -3.92 -4.28 3.77
C GLY A 337 -4.45 -4.09 2.35
N TYR A 338 -3.61 -3.60 1.42
CA TYR A 338 -3.98 -3.49 0.01
C TYR A 338 -4.28 -4.85 -0.62
N ILE A 339 -3.40 -5.83 -0.41
CA ILE A 339 -3.52 -7.18 -0.95
C ILE A 339 -4.79 -7.86 -0.44
N TYR A 340 -5.08 -7.72 0.85
CA TYR A 340 -6.31 -8.22 1.44
C TYR A 340 -7.56 -7.67 0.73
N ILE A 341 -7.63 -6.36 0.46
CA ILE A 341 -8.76 -5.76 -0.25
C ILE A 341 -8.86 -6.29 -1.68
N ALA A 342 -7.74 -6.38 -2.40
CA ALA A 342 -7.72 -6.88 -3.77
C ALA A 342 -8.22 -8.33 -3.85
N ASP A 343 -7.73 -9.21 -2.97
CA ASP A 343 -8.14 -10.61 -2.89
C ASP A 343 -9.62 -10.75 -2.49
N LEU A 344 -10.06 -9.99 -1.48
CA LEU A 344 -11.46 -9.94 -1.05
C LEU A 344 -12.39 -9.55 -2.23
N TRP A 345 -11.92 -8.67 -3.10
CA TRP A 345 -12.68 -8.22 -4.27
C TRP A 345 -12.52 -9.11 -5.49
N GLY A 346 -11.85 -10.26 -5.35
CA GLY A 346 -11.76 -11.30 -6.37
C GLY A 346 -10.60 -11.14 -7.35
N ALA A 347 -9.68 -10.19 -7.13
CA ALA A 347 -8.38 -10.26 -7.78
C ALA A 347 -7.59 -11.44 -7.19
N GLU A 348 -6.74 -12.05 -8.01
CA GLU A 348 -5.87 -13.13 -7.56
C GLU A 348 -4.47 -12.55 -7.39
N THR A 349 -3.95 -12.48 -6.17
CA THR A 349 -2.58 -12.01 -5.94
C THR A 349 -1.56 -12.88 -6.69
N PRO A 350 -0.67 -12.30 -7.52
CA PRO A 350 0.37 -13.04 -8.20
C PRO A 350 1.30 -13.76 -7.21
N GLU A 351 1.67 -14.99 -7.49
CA GLU A 351 2.50 -15.82 -6.60
C GLU A 351 3.87 -15.20 -6.35
N THR A 352 4.44 -14.53 -7.34
CA THR A 352 5.71 -13.77 -7.18
C THR A 352 5.56 -12.67 -6.12
N LEU A 353 4.43 -11.95 -6.15
CA LEU A 353 4.15 -10.88 -5.20
C LEU A 353 3.84 -11.45 -3.81
N HIS A 354 3.05 -12.53 -3.74
CA HIS A 354 2.79 -13.25 -2.50
C HIS A 354 4.08 -13.74 -1.83
N TYR A 355 4.97 -14.36 -2.60
CA TYR A 355 6.29 -14.81 -2.14
C TYR A 355 7.12 -13.67 -1.53
N LYS A 356 7.14 -12.51 -2.21
CA LYS A 356 7.81 -11.29 -1.72
C LYS A 356 7.20 -10.79 -0.41
N LEU A 357 5.87 -10.87 -0.25
CA LEU A 357 5.18 -10.49 0.99
C LEU A 357 5.47 -11.45 2.13
N VAL A 358 5.49 -12.77 1.87
CA VAL A 358 5.92 -13.79 2.84
C VAL A 358 7.35 -13.49 3.34
N ASN A 359 8.28 -13.21 2.42
CA ASN A 359 9.63 -12.86 2.79
C ASN A 359 9.70 -11.52 3.54
N SER A 360 8.90 -10.52 3.15
CA SER A 360 8.80 -9.25 3.87
C SER A 360 8.31 -9.44 5.31
N GLY A 361 7.32 -10.31 5.54
CA GLY A 361 6.92 -10.72 6.89
C GLY A 361 8.05 -11.35 7.71
N LYS A 362 8.87 -12.22 7.08
CA LYS A 362 10.07 -12.78 7.73
C LYS A 362 11.12 -11.70 8.03
N ILE A 363 11.27 -10.69 7.17
CA ILE A 363 12.18 -9.55 7.39
C ILE A 363 11.69 -8.67 8.54
N ALA A 364 10.38 -8.45 8.69
CA ALA A 364 9.82 -7.77 9.86
C ALA A 364 10.16 -8.52 11.17
N ASN A 365 10.00 -9.84 11.18
CA ASN A 365 10.38 -10.69 12.32
C ASN A 365 11.89 -10.69 12.58
N LEU A 366 12.70 -10.71 11.53
CA LEU A 366 14.16 -10.59 11.65
C LEU A 366 14.56 -9.25 12.27
N ALA A 367 13.87 -8.15 11.93
CA ALA A 367 14.15 -6.85 12.52
C ALA A 367 13.86 -6.80 14.04
N ILE A 368 12.92 -7.61 14.52
CA ILE A 368 12.59 -7.77 15.95
C ILE A 368 13.62 -8.65 16.66
N THR A 369 13.97 -9.78 16.05
CA THR A 369 14.76 -10.85 16.70
C THR A 369 16.28 -10.71 16.54
N ASP A 370 16.74 -10.18 15.40
CA ASP A 370 18.15 -9.96 15.10
C ASP A 370 18.35 -8.70 14.24
N TRP A 371 18.35 -7.56 14.92
CA TRP A 371 18.53 -6.24 14.31
C TRP A 371 19.84 -6.11 13.52
N GLN A 372 20.93 -6.76 13.95
CA GLN A 372 22.22 -6.65 13.26
C GLN A 372 22.18 -7.38 11.92
N LYS A 373 21.62 -8.59 11.89
CA LYS A 373 21.42 -9.34 10.65
C LYS A 373 20.44 -8.64 9.72
N PHE A 374 19.35 -8.08 10.23
CA PHE A 374 18.45 -7.22 9.45
C PHE A 374 19.20 -6.02 8.81
N LYS A 375 20.09 -5.36 9.55
CA LYS A 375 20.87 -4.22 9.02
C LYS A 375 22.03 -4.61 8.11
N SER A 376 22.40 -5.89 8.03
CA SER A 376 23.52 -6.36 7.21
C SER A 376 23.23 -6.26 5.69
N ARG A 377 21.96 -6.27 5.30
CA ARG A 377 21.53 -6.06 3.92
C ARG A 377 21.77 -4.60 3.50
N LYS A 378 22.83 -4.37 2.72
CA LYS A 378 23.18 -3.04 2.20
C LYS A 378 22.19 -2.60 1.13
N PHE A 379 21.84 -1.33 1.11
CA PHE A 379 21.09 -0.72 0.01
C PHE A 379 22.03 -0.38 -1.16
N THR A 380 21.55 -0.54 -2.39
CA THR A 380 22.28 -0.12 -3.60
C THR A 380 21.56 1.07 -4.21
N GLY A 381 22.26 2.20 -4.34
CA GLY A 381 21.70 3.45 -4.89
C GLY A 381 21.64 4.60 -3.88
N PRO A 382 21.14 5.78 -4.31
CA PRO A 382 21.05 6.96 -3.45
C PRO A 382 20.01 6.75 -2.36
N ASN A 383 20.38 6.99 -1.10
CA ASN A 383 19.50 6.84 0.04
C ASN A 383 19.44 8.14 0.86
N ARG A 384 18.66 9.10 0.35
CA ARG A 384 18.55 10.45 0.92
C ARG A 384 17.76 10.49 2.23
N ASN A 385 16.93 9.48 2.48
CA ASN A 385 16.02 9.45 3.64
C ASN A 385 16.56 8.64 4.83
N ALA A 386 17.80 8.15 4.74
CA ALA A 386 18.44 7.40 5.82
C ALA A 386 18.88 8.33 6.94
N LEU A 387 18.29 8.15 8.13
CA LEU A 387 18.71 8.84 9.34
C LEU A 387 19.83 8.07 10.05
N LYS A 388 20.85 8.80 10.48
CA LYS A 388 21.97 8.31 11.29
C LYS A 388 21.82 8.80 12.73
N GLY A 389 22.57 8.25 13.69
CA GLY A 389 22.53 8.69 15.10
C GLY A 389 21.55 7.89 15.96
N LYS A 390 21.91 7.65 17.23
CA LYS A 390 21.13 6.81 18.15
C LYS A 390 19.87 7.52 18.67
N GLU A 391 19.93 8.84 18.77
CA GLU A 391 18.87 9.76 19.18
C GLU A 391 17.64 9.74 18.26
N HIS A 392 17.82 9.33 17.00
CA HIS A 392 16.73 9.22 16.03
C HIS A 392 16.15 7.80 15.89
N ALA A 393 16.72 6.83 16.61
CA ALA A 393 16.41 5.42 16.46
C ALA A 393 15.02 5.08 16.99
N ILE A 394 14.25 4.36 16.17
CA ILE A 394 12.96 3.79 16.55
C ILE A 394 13.03 2.32 16.17
N LYS A 395 13.38 1.48 17.15
CA LYS A 395 13.65 0.05 16.98
C LYS A 395 12.49 -0.79 17.51
N HIS A 396 11.34 -0.57 16.91
CA HIS A 396 10.15 -1.37 17.13
C HIS A 396 9.26 -1.30 15.89
N THR A 397 8.36 -2.27 15.74
CA THR A 397 7.28 -2.27 14.74
C THR A 397 6.47 -0.99 14.83
N HIS A 398 6.04 -0.44 13.68
CA HIS A 398 5.34 0.83 13.60
C HIS A 398 4.09 0.85 14.48
N GLN A 399 3.98 1.80 15.41
CA GLN A 399 2.90 1.79 16.41
C GLN A 399 1.50 2.04 15.85
N MET A 400 1.39 2.64 14.67
CA MET A 400 0.11 2.82 13.97
C MET A 400 -0.31 1.62 13.12
N ALA A 401 0.61 0.69 12.83
CA ALA A 401 0.31 -0.50 12.04
C ALA A 401 -0.40 -1.54 12.93
N ILE A 402 -1.57 -1.16 13.44
CA ILE A 402 -2.30 -1.92 14.46
C ILE A 402 -2.91 -3.20 13.89
N SER A 403 -2.96 -3.34 12.57
CA SER A 403 -3.48 -4.51 11.84
C SER A 403 -2.40 -5.50 11.42
N ILE A 404 -1.11 -5.16 11.56
CA ILE A 404 -0.01 -5.91 10.94
C ILE A 404 0.09 -7.37 11.39
N ASP A 405 -0.18 -7.65 12.67
CA ASP A 405 -0.13 -9.01 13.23
C ASP A 405 -1.17 -9.92 12.58
N LYS A 406 -2.39 -9.43 12.45
CA LYS A 406 -3.49 -10.14 11.81
C LYS A 406 -3.29 -10.24 10.29
N LEU A 407 -2.90 -9.15 9.64
CA LEU A 407 -2.66 -9.10 8.20
C LEU A 407 -1.53 -10.01 7.75
N MET A 408 -0.40 -10.04 8.48
CA MET A 408 0.69 -10.96 8.19
C MET A 408 0.21 -12.41 8.23
N LEU A 409 -0.58 -12.77 9.25
CA LEU A 409 -1.10 -14.13 9.39
C LEU A 409 -2.05 -14.50 8.25
N ILE A 410 -3.06 -13.66 7.94
CA ILE A 410 -4.10 -14.03 6.97
C ILE A 410 -3.62 -13.96 5.52
N VAL A 411 -2.73 -13.03 5.18
CA VAL A 411 -2.24 -12.86 3.81
C VAL A 411 -1.06 -13.79 3.52
N THR A 412 -0.15 -13.98 4.48
CA THR A 412 1.13 -14.67 4.23
C THR A 412 1.32 -15.96 5.01
N GLY A 413 0.49 -16.22 6.03
CA GLY A 413 0.71 -17.32 6.98
C GLY A 413 1.83 -17.08 7.99
N VAL A 414 2.54 -15.94 7.92
CA VAL A 414 3.63 -15.60 8.84
C VAL A 414 3.04 -14.95 10.10
N LYS A 415 3.32 -15.52 11.27
CA LYS A 415 2.98 -14.90 12.55
C LYS A 415 4.01 -13.81 12.89
N LEU A 416 3.55 -12.63 13.31
CA LEU A 416 4.42 -11.57 13.81
C LEU A 416 5.11 -11.99 15.12
N GLU A 417 6.41 -11.76 15.21
CA GLU A 417 7.18 -11.96 16.45
C GLU A 417 6.78 -10.99 17.56
N ASN A 418 7.05 -11.39 18.80
CA ASN A 418 6.73 -10.56 19.96
C ASN A 418 7.65 -9.32 20.03
N ASP A 419 7.12 -8.14 19.76
CA ASP A 419 7.78 -6.84 19.98
C ASP A 419 7.12 -6.10 21.16
N PRO A 420 7.70 -6.16 22.37
CA PRO A 420 7.09 -5.58 23.57
C PRO A 420 6.92 -4.06 23.51
N ILE A 421 7.81 -3.35 22.81
CA ILE A 421 7.73 -1.89 22.70
C ILE A 421 6.59 -1.51 21.78
N TYR A 422 6.46 -2.21 20.65
CA TYR A 422 5.33 -2.08 19.75
C TYR A 422 4.02 -2.39 20.47
N LEU A 423 3.88 -3.54 21.13
CA LEU A 423 2.62 -3.93 21.79
C LEU A 423 2.12 -2.86 22.79
N ARG A 424 3.03 -2.33 23.62
CA ARG A 424 2.69 -1.23 24.55
C ARG A 424 2.30 0.07 23.83
N LYS A 425 2.94 0.42 22.72
CA LYS A 425 2.61 1.64 21.96
C LYS A 425 1.35 1.48 21.11
N ARG A 426 1.12 0.28 20.58
CA ARG A 426 -0.07 -0.09 19.80
C ARG A 426 -1.33 0.12 20.64
N GLU A 427 -1.32 -0.21 21.93
CA GLU A 427 -2.48 0.02 22.82
C GLU A 427 -2.98 1.47 22.85
N TYR A 428 -2.08 2.46 22.70
CA TYR A 428 -2.50 3.86 22.64
C TYR A 428 -3.31 4.16 21.37
N HIS A 429 -2.89 3.59 20.24
CA HIS A 429 -3.48 3.85 18.92
C HIS A 429 -4.66 2.91 18.60
N ALA A 430 -4.66 1.68 19.13
CA ALA A 430 -5.74 0.71 18.96
C ALA A 430 -7.09 1.22 19.53
N LYS A 431 -7.05 2.15 20.50
CA LYS A 431 -8.26 2.81 21.05
C LYS A 431 -9.06 3.59 20.00
N ASP A 432 -8.41 4.01 18.92
CA ASP A 432 -9.07 4.68 17.81
C ASP A 432 -9.94 3.73 16.96
N GLY A 433 -9.74 2.41 17.10
CA GLY A 433 -10.55 1.38 16.46
C GLY A 433 -10.23 1.13 14.99
N ILE A 434 -9.52 2.05 14.32
CA ILE A 434 -9.20 2.03 12.89
C ILE A 434 -7.70 2.17 12.68
N ASP A 435 -7.17 1.39 11.74
CA ASP A 435 -5.81 1.57 11.24
C ASP A 435 -5.80 2.64 10.14
N ASP A 436 -5.30 3.84 10.45
CA ASP A 436 -5.27 4.95 9.49
C ASP A 436 -4.40 4.69 8.27
N LEU A 437 -3.50 3.70 8.33
CA LEU A 437 -2.60 3.39 7.23
C LEU A 437 -3.34 2.71 6.07
N ILE A 438 -4.44 2.01 6.38
CA ILE A 438 -5.20 1.18 5.44
C ILE A 438 -6.72 1.41 5.46
N GLY A 439 -7.23 2.18 6.44
CA GLY A 439 -8.64 2.58 6.54
C GLY A 439 -9.56 1.57 7.22
N PHE A 440 -9.05 0.45 7.72
CA PHE A 440 -9.85 -0.56 8.43
C PHE A 440 -9.01 -1.27 9.50
N ASN A 441 -9.67 -1.95 10.43
CA ASN A 441 -8.98 -2.73 11.46
C ASN A 441 -9.10 -4.21 11.16
N ALA A 442 -8.00 -4.82 10.74
CA ALA A 442 -8.01 -6.22 10.31
C ALA A 442 -8.33 -7.18 11.46
N ASN A 443 -8.15 -6.76 12.72
CA ASN A 443 -8.51 -7.55 13.90
C ASN A 443 -10.04 -7.73 14.06
N CYS A 444 -10.84 -7.08 13.22
CA CYS A 444 -12.30 -7.24 13.12
C CYS A 444 -12.73 -8.15 11.96
N ILE A 445 -11.80 -8.86 11.32
CA ILE A 445 -12.02 -9.92 10.32
C ILE A 445 -11.85 -11.27 11.02
#